data_AF-A0A4S3JBP9-F1
#
_entry.id   AF-A0A4S3JBP9-F1
#
_cell.length_a   1.000
_cell.length_b   1.000
_cell.length_c   1.000
_cell.angle_alpha   90.00
_cell.angle_beta   90.00
_cell.angle_gamma   90.00
#
_symmetry.space_group_name_H-M   'P 1'
#
loop_
_entity.id
_entity.type
_entity.pdbx_description
1 polymer ?
#
loop_
_entity_poly.entity_id
_entity_poly.type
_entity_poly.pdbx_seq_one_letter_code
_entity_poly.pdbx_strand_id
1 'polypeptide(L)'
;MSQEELTQEMLSYFHNWDPTLMKIVQKKKSIHNWPLFEVEPLEKWASDSGKFILIGDAAHAMVPYLSMGVTMAVEDAATLCKALSYVTNKRDLKPALKLVEKLRVARTKKVQAASLANGRVLHLCDGPEQEARDAAMRPSVDGALLEQSPYGMSDRATQDWCYGHDVERDVEEAWAKLGRSQRIHASGLPEAKLC
;
A
#
# COMPACT_ATOMS: atom_id res chain seq x y z
N MET A 1 30.25 9.20 -4.26
CA MET A 1 30.90 8.99 -2.95
C MET A 1 31.71 7.71 -3.01
N SER A 2 32.92 7.71 -2.46
CA SER A 2 33.73 6.51 -2.27
C SER A 2 33.13 5.61 -1.19
N GLN A 3 33.61 4.35 -1.08
CA GLN A 3 33.18 3.45 -0.01
C GLN A 3 33.56 3.96 1.38
N GLU A 4 34.68 4.68 1.49
CA GLU A 4 35.09 5.32 2.74
C GLU A 4 34.12 6.44 3.11
N GLU A 5 33.79 7.33 2.16
CA GLU A 5 32.83 8.41 2.37
C GLU A 5 31.45 7.89 2.78
N LEU A 6 30.94 6.85 2.11
CA LEU A 6 29.67 6.22 2.47
C LEU A 6 29.72 5.55 3.86
N THR A 7 30.87 4.99 4.22
CA THR A 7 31.06 4.38 5.55
C THR A 7 31.04 5.45 6.63
N GLN A 8 31.76 6.56 6.44
CA GLN A 8 31.78 7.67 7.39
C GLN A 8 30.40 8.31 7.53
N GLU A 9 29.70 8.54 6.41
CA GLU A 9 28.34 9.06 6.43
C GLU A 9 27.39 8.14 7.21
N MET A 10 27.37 6.85 6.88
CA MET A 10 26.57 5.85 7.59
C MET A 10 26.89 5.85 9.10
N LEU A 11 28.17 5.79 9.48
CA LEU A 11 28.57 5.78 10.90
C LEU A 11 28.16 7.06 11.63
N SER A 12 28.09 8.20 10.95
CA SER A 12 27.62 9.46 11.53
C SER A 12 26.15 9.38 11.95
N TYR A 13 25.29 8.65 11.23
CA TYR A 13 23.89 8.46 11.61
C TYR A 13 23.70 7.51 12.81
N PHE A 14 24.63 6.58 13.03
CA PHE A 14 24.48 5.50 14.02
C PHE A 14 25.41 5.61 15.25
N HIS A 15 26.17 6.69 15.40
CA HIS A 15 27.26 6.78 16.39
C HIS A 15 26.87 6.52 17.86
N ASN A 16 25.59 6.72 18.23
CA ASN A 16 25.06 6.47 19.59
C ASN A 16 24.07 5.30 19.66
N TRP A 17 24.01 4.45 18.65
CA TRP A 17 23.10 3.31 18.63
C TRP A 17 23.61 2.13 19.46
N ASP A 18 22.72 1.16 19.74
CA ASP A 18 23.01 -0.03 20.53
C ASP A 18 24.33 -0.72 20.09
N PRO A 19 25.23 -1.08 21.02
CA PRO A 19 26.52 -1.69 20.69
C PRO A 19 26.42 -2.98 19.86
N THR A 20 25.33 -3.74 19.99
CA THR A 20 25.07 -4.94 19.20
C THR A 20 24.78 -4.59 17.75
N LEU A 21 23.95 -3.56 17.52
CA LEU A 21 23.68 -3.05 16.17
C LEU A 21 24.96 -2.51 15.53
N MET A 22 25.78 -1.79 16.29
CA MET A 22 27.05 -1.27 15.79
C MET A 22 28.04 -2.37 15.41
N LYS A 23 28.07 -3.50 16.14
CA LYS A 23 28.85 -4.69 15.73
C LYS A 23 28.39 -5.27 14.39
N ILE A 24 27.09 -5.26 14.12
CA ILE A 24 26.54 -5.73 12.83
C ILE A 24 26.96 -4.77 11.73
N VAL A 25 26.74 -3.46 11.95
CA VAL A 25 27.12 -2.40 11.01
C VAL A 25 28.60 -2.53 10.67
N GLN A 26 29.50 -2.62 11.65
CA GLN A 26 30.95 -2.69 11.41
C GLN A 26 31.41 -3.88 10.54
N LYS A 27 30.65 -4.98 10.50
CA LYS A 27 30.94 -6.17 9.67
C LYS A 27 30.60 -6.02 8.19
N LYS A 28 30.07 -4.86 7.75
CA LYS A 28 29.80 -4.60 6.32
C LYS A 28 31.02 -4.84 5.44
N LYS A 29 30.79 -5.40 4.25
CA LYS A 29 31.81 -5.50 3.18
C LYS A 29 31.80 -4.30 2.25
N SER A 30 30.62 -3.79 1.94
CA SER A 30 30.39 -2.60 1.11
C SER A 30 29.05 -1.95 1.48
N ILE A 31 28.90 -0.69 1.12
CA ILE A 31 27.69 0.11 1.35
C ILE A 31 27.18 0.61 0.00
N HIS A 32 25.86 0.56 -0.15
CA HIS A 32 25.15 1.12 -1.28
C HIS A 32 24.09 2.08 -0.75
N ASN A 33 24.06 3.30 -1.28
CA ASN A 33 23.01 4.25 -1.01
C ASN A 33 21.88 4.03 -2.02
N TRP A 34 20.69 3.68 -1.52
CA TRP A 34 19.50 3.42 -2.32
C TRP A 34 18.48 4.54 -2.07
N PRO A 35 18.41 5.55 -2.95
CA PRO A 35 17.39 6.58 -2.83
C PRO A 35 16.00 5.95 -2.94
N LEU A 36 15.11 6.31 -2.02
CA LEU A 36 13.73 5.87 -2.03
C LEU A 36 12.91 6.88 -2.83
N PHE A 37 12.18 6.39 -3.83
CA PHE A 37 11.26 7.17 -4.64
C PHE A 37 9.85 6.60 -4.53
N GLU A 38 8.86 7.46 -4.70
CA GLU A 38 7.45 7.09 -4.78
C GLU A 38 6.78 7.83 -5.95
N VAL A 39 5.63 7.32 -6.36
CA VAL A 39 4.79 7.93 -7.39
C VAL A 39 3.57 8.54 -6.72
N GLU A 40 3.31 9.81 -7.02
CA GLU A 40 2.07 10.50 -6.60
C GLU A 40 0.84 9.70 -7.07
N PRO A 41 -0.20 9.55 -6.23
CA PRO A 41 -1.36 8.73 -6.57
C PRO A 41 -2.00 9.16 -7.89
N LEU A 42 -1.89 8.29 -8.91
CA LEU A 42 -2.48 8.54 -10.23
C LEU A 42 -4.01 8.40 -10.17
N GLU A 43 -4.73 9.38 -10.71
CA GLU A 43 -6.20 9.35 -10.74
C GLU A 43 -6.77 8.41 -11.82
N LYS A 44 -5.97 8.10 -12.86
CA LYS A 44 -6.41 7.34 -14.03
C LYS A 44 -5.36 6.31 -14.41
N TRP A 45 -5.77 5.05 -14.46
CA TRP A 45 -4.92 3.91 -14.78
C TRP A 45 -5.30 3.27 -16.11
N ALA A 46 -6.60 3.28 -16.44
CA ALA A 46 -7.16 2.70 -17.64
C ALA A 46 -7.37 3.76 -18.73
N SER A 47 -6.96 3.41 -19.95
CA SER A 47 -7.16 4.26 -21.12
C SER A 47 -8.65 4.40 -21.48
N ASP A 48 -9.04 5.52 -22.10
CA ASP A 48 -10.44 5.74 -22.51
C ASP A 48 -10.89 4.77 -23.61
N SER A 49 -9.94 4.19 -24.34
CA SER A 49 -10.21 3.15 -25.34
C SER A 49 -10.54 1.78 -24.71
N GLY A 50 -10.25 1.58 -23.41
CA GLY A 50 -10.50 0.32 -22.70
C GLY A 50 -9.58 -0.82 -23.13
N LYS A 51 -8.36 -0.49 -23.59
CA LYS A 51 -7.39 -1.48 -24.13
C LYS A 51 -6.04 -1.48 -23.42
N PHE A 52 -5.86 -0.62 -22.42
CA PHE A 52 -4.61 -0.46 -21.69
C PHE A 52 -4.92 -0.09 -20.24
N ILE A 53 -4.14 -0.66 -19.31
CA ILE A 53 -4.21 -0.34 -17.88
C ILE A 53 -2.81 -0.44 -17.27
N LEU A 54 -2.48 0.49 -16.37
CA LEU A 54 -1.27 0.45 -15.54
C LEU A 54 -1.50 -0.42 -14.29
N ILE A 55 -0.49 -1.19 -13.88
CA ILE A 55 -0.47 -1.98 -12.64
C ILE A 55 0.93 -1.98 -12.03
N GLY A 56 1.05 -2.37 -10.76
CA GLY A 56 2.31 -2.42 -10.03
C GLY A 56 2.97 -1.04 -9.88
N ASP A 57 4.30 -1.01 -9.82
CA ASP A 57 5.05 0.25 -9.63
C ASP A 57 4.80 1.29 -10.72
N ALA A 58 4.44 0.87 -11.93
CA ALA A 58 4.06 1.79 -13.01
C ALA A 58 2.79 2.60 -12.67
N ALA A 59 1.98 2.13 -11.73
CA ALA A 59 0.76 2.77 -11.27
C ALA A 59 0.88 3.36 -9.84
N HIS A 60 1.66 2.73 -8.95
CA HIS A 60 1.64 3.05 -7.52
C HIS A 60 2.95 2.75 -6.77
N ALA A 61 4.12 3.00 -7.37
CA ALA A 61 5.39 2.86 -6.65
C ALA A 61 5.36 3.61 -5.30
N MET A 62 5.89 2.99 -4.25
CA MET A 62 5.74 3.46 -2.88
C MET A 62 6.94 3.14 -2.00
N VAL A 63 7.12 3.91 -0.94
CA VAL A 63 8.14 3.64 0.07
C VAL A 63 7.87 2.31 0.81
N PRO A 64 8.89 1.57 1.26
CA PRO A 64 8.75 0.17 1.68
C PRO A 64 8.37 -0.05 3.15
N TYR A 65 7.91 0.98 3.89
CA TYR A 65 7.71 0.92 5.34
C TYR A 65 6.50 0.09 5.83
N LEU A 66 5.68 -0.43 4.89
CA LEU A 66 4.66 -1.46 5.17
C LEU A 66 4.95 -2.81 4.49
N SER A 67 6.01 -2.91 3.68
CA SER A 67 6.33 -4.08 2.85
C SER A 67 5.18 -4.52 1.93
N MET A 68 4.40 -3.56 1.41
CA MET A 68 3.21 -3.85 0.59
C MET A 68 3.36 -3.63 -0.92
N GLY A 69 4.50 -3.13 -1.43
CA GLY A 69 4.63 -2.83 -2.86
C GLY A 69 4.36 -4.03 -3.77
N VAL A 70 5.04 -5.16 -3.51
CA VAL A 70 4.81 -6.41 -4.27
C VAL A 70 3.39 -6.94 -4.04
N THR A 71 2.90 -6.92 -2.80
CA THR A 71 1.53 -7.34 -2.47
C THR A 71 0.51 -6.54 -3.27
N MET A 72 0.68 -5.22 -3.41
CA MET A 72 -0.22 -4.39 -4.22
C MET A 72 -0.20 -4.78 -5.70
N ALA A 73 0.98 -5.08 -6.27
CA ALA A 73 1.06 -5.56 -7.64
C ALA A 73 0.35 -6.92 -7.85
N VAL A 74 0.44 -7.82 -6.86
CA VAL A 74 -0.27 -9.11 -6.87
C VAL A 74 -1.78 -8.89 -6.75
N GLU A 75 -2.21 -8.01 -5.84
CA GLU A 75 -3.63 -7.64 -5.70
C GLU A 75 -4.17 -6.99 -6.99
N ASP A 76 -3.39 -6.16 -7.69
CA ASP A 76 -3.78 -5.60 -9.00
C ASP A 76 -4.02 -6.71 -10.03
N ALA A 77 -3.09 -7.66 -10.12
CA ALA A 77 -3.19 -8.80 -11.04
C ALA A 77 -4.43 -9.65 -10.73
N ALA A 78 -4.66 -9.98 -9.45
CA ALA A 78 -5.85 -10.72 -9.02
C ALA A 78 -7.15 -9.98 -9.37
N THR A 79 -7.20 -8.67 -9.09
CA THR A 79 -8.35 -7.82 -9.42
C THR A 79 -8.63 -7.80 -10.93
N LEU A 80 -7.58 -7.64 -11.73
CA LEU A 80 -7.67 -7.61 -13.18
C LEU A 80 -8.13 -8.97 -13.73
N CYS A 81 -7.51 -10.07 -13.30
CA CYS A 81 -7.91 -11.42 -13.70
C CYS A 81 -9.37 -11.71 -13.36
N LYS A 82 -9.81 -11.40 -12.13
CA LYS A 82 -11.19 -11.60 -11.69
C LYS A 82 -12.17 -10.75 -12.51
N ALA A 83 -11.89 -9.47 -12.72
CA ALA A 83 -12.76 -8.60 -13.52
C ALA A 83 -12.86 -9.07 -14.98
N LEU A 84 -11.74 -9.51 -15.58
CA LEU A 84 -11.73 -10.05 -16.93
C LEU A 84 -12.45 -11.40 -17.04
N SER A 85 -12.53 -12.20 -15.96
CA SER A 85 -13.28 -13.46 -15.97
C SER A 85 -14.78 -13.28 -16.19
N TYR A 86 -15.32 -12.08 -15.92
CA TYR A 86 -16.72 -11.74 -16.16
C TYR A 86 -16.98 -11.13 -17.54
N VAL A 87 -15.94 -10.87 -18.34
CA VAL A 87 -16.07 -10.33 -19.68
C VAL A 87 -16.58 -11.42 -20.61
N THR A 88 -17.76 -11.21 -21.20
CA THR A 88 -18.35 -12.14 -22.17
C THR A 88 -18.23 -11.62 -23.60
N ASN A 89 -18.13 -10.30 -23.76
CA ASN A 89 -18.07 -9.62 -25.04
C ASN A 89 -17.01 -8.50 -25.01
N LYS A 90 -16.47 -8.12 -26.18
CA LYS A 90 -15.48 -7.03 -26.30
C LYS A 90 -15.94 -5.70 -25.70
N ARG A 91 -17.26 -5.44 -25.69
CA ARG A 91 -17.84 -4.22 -25.10
C ARG A 91 -17.73 -4.17 -23.56
N ASP A 92 -17.55 -5.32 -22.91
CA ASP A 92 -17.46 -5.42 -21.45
C ASP A 92 -16.05 -5.09 -20.92
N LEU A 93 -15.03 -5.06 -21.82
CA LEU A 93 -13.64 -4.76 -21.46
C LEU A 93 -13.48 -3.39 -20.81
N LYS A 94 -14.04 -2.33 -21.42
CA LYS A 94 -13.92 -0.97 -20.89
C LYS A 94 -14.54 -0.84 -19.49
N PRO A 95 -15.79 -1.31 -19.25
CA PRO A 95 -16.35 -1.40 -17.90
C PRO A 95 -15.49 -2.19 -16.92
N ALA A 96 -14.93 -3.34 -17.33
CA ALA A 96 -14.06 -4.15 -16.47
C ALA A 96 -12.79 -3.41 -16.06
N LEU A 97 -12.07 -2.80 -17.01
CA LEU A 97 -10.86 -2.02 -16.69
C LEU A 97 -11.17 -0.79 -15.82
N LYS A 98 -12.34 -0.16 -16.01
CA LYS A 98 -12.77 0.94 -15.14
C LYS A 98 -13.12 0.50 -13.72
N LEU A 99 -13.67 -0.70 -13.56
CA LEU A 99 -13.88 -1.30 -12.25
C LEU A 99 -12.55 -1.59 -11.56
N VAL A 100 -11.57 -2.15 -12.28
CA VAL A 100 -10.21 -2.38 -11.76
C VAL A 100 -9.59 -1.06 -11.32
N GLU A 101 -9.56 -0.03 -12.19
CA GLU A 101 -9.07 1.31 -11.86
C GLU A 101 -9.70 1.85 -10.58
N LYS A 102 -11.03 1.81 -10.48
CA LYS A 102 -11.76 2.34 -9.32
C LYS A 102 -11.36 1.64 -8.01
N LEU A 103 -11.31 0.31 -8.01
CA LEU A 103 -10.97 -0.45 -6.80
C LEU A 103 -9.50 -0.26 -6.42
N ARG A 104 -8.60 -0.34 -7.41
CA ARG A 104 -7.16 -0.32 -7.15
C ARG A 104 -6.65 1.06 -6.77
N VAL A 105 -7.10 2.14 -7.43
CA VAL A 105 -6.70 3.53 -7.09
C VAL A 105 -7.02 3.83 -5.62
N ALA A 106 -8.22 3.49 -5.15
CA ALA A 106 -8.61 3.73 -3.76
C ALA A 106 -7.76 2.91 -2.77
N ARG A 107 -7.54 1.62 -3.09
CA ARG A 107 -6.76 0.69 -2.27
C ARG A 107 -5.30 1.11 -2.15
N THR A 108 -4.62 1.36 -3.27
CA THR A 108 -3.19 1.68 -3.30
C THR A 108 -2.91 3.05 -2.70
N LYS A 109 -3.77 4.05 -2.92
CA LYS A 109 -3.66 5.37 -2.25
C LYS A 109 -3.68 5.24 -0.72
N LYS A 110 -4.55 4.39 -0.18
CA LYS A 110 -4.62 4.14 1.27
C LYS A 110 -3.34 3.47 1.78
N VAL A 111 -2.81 2.48 1.05
CA VAL A 111 -1.58 1.76 1.44
C VAL A 111 -0.33 2.63 1.30
N GLN A 112 -0.22 3.44 0.24
CA GLN A 112 0.86 4.41 0.04
C GLN A 112 0.93 5.39 1.22
N ALA A 113 -0.21 6.00 1.57
CA ALA A 113 -0.29 6.95 2.69
C ALA A 113 0.10 6.28 4.03
N ALA A 114 -0.39 5.06 4.28
CA ALA A 114 -0.06 4.32 5.49
C ALA A 114 1.43 3.92 5.54
N SER A 115 2.03 3.57 4.40
CA SER A 115 3.46 3.27 4.31
C SER A 115 4.30 4.50 4.64
N LEU A 116 3.98 5.65 4.05
CA LEU A 116 4.68 6.89 4.33
C LEU A 116 4.54 7.31 5.81
N ALA A 117 3.35 7.15 6.40
CA ALA A 117 3.11 7.42 7.81
C ALA A 117 3.96 6.51 8.72
N ASN A 118 4.03 5.20 8.43
CA ASN A 118 4.91 4.28 9.16
C ASN A 118 6.38 4.69 9.04
N GLY A 119 6.82 5.14 7.87
CA GLY A 119 8.17 5.67 7.68
C GLY A 119 8.49 6.79 8.64
N ARG A 120 7.57 7.75 8.83
CA ARG A 120 7.75 8.86 9.78
C ARG A 120 7.79 8.37 11.22
N VAL A 121 6.87 7.48 11.60
CA VAL A 121 6.82 6.92 12.97
C VAL A 121 8.11 6.19 13.33
N LEU A 122 8.73 5.47 12.38
CA LEU A 122 9.96 4.72 12.60
C LEU A 122 11.21 5.60 12.73
N HIS A 123 11.19 6.83 12.19
CA HIS A 123 12.35 7.71 12.10
C HIS A 123 12.16 9.05 12.84
N LEU A 124 11.37 9.05 13.94
CA LEU A 124 11.28 10.20 14.81
C LEU A 124 12.65 10.53 15.41
N CYS A 125 12.96 11.82 15.51
CA CYS A 125 14.13 12.28 16.26
C CYS A 125 13.94 12.04 17.76
N ASP A 126 15.04 11.90 18.48
CA ASP A 126 15.02 11.81 19.95
C ASP A 126 14.29 13.02 20.55
N GLY A 127 13.35 12.75 21.46
CA GLY A 127 12.54 13.78 22.11
C GLY A 127 11.12 13.30 22.46
N PRO A 128 10.23 14.23 22.87
CA PRO A 128 8.93 13.88 23.44
C PRO A 128 8.04 13.03 22.53
N GLU A 129 8.12 13.23 21.20
CA GLU A 129 7.33 12.48 20.22
C GLU A 129 7.81 11.03 20.11
N GLN A 130 9.13 10.82 20.09
CA GLN A 130 9.74 9.49 20.09
C GLN A 130 9.48 8.78 21.42
N GLU A 131 9.59 9.46 22.56
CA GLU A 131 9.26 8.91 23.88
C GLU A 131 7.80 8.46 23.96
N ALA A 132 6.86 9.27 23.45
CA ALA A 132 5.45 8.92 23.41
C ALA A 132 5.19 7.70 22.52
N ARG A 133 5.84 7.62 21.35
CA ARG A 133 5.77 6.47 20.43
C ARG A 133 6.27 5.20 21.11
N ASP A 134 7.42 5.26 21.77
CA ASP A 134 8.04 4.13 22.46
C ASP A 134 7.17 3.64 23.63
N ALA A 135 6.63 4.57 24.42
CA ALA A 135 5.71 4.24 25.52
C ALA A 135 4.44 3.55 25.02
N ALA A 136 3.87 4.02 23.90
CA ALA A 136 2.69 3.40 23.29
C ALA A 136 2.99 2.02 22.68
N MET A 137 4.21 1.77 22.21
CA MET A 137 4.62 0.47 21.68
C MET A 137 5.08 -0.53 22.75
N ARG A 138 5.44 -0.07 23.96
CA ARG A 138 5.98 -0.90 25.06
C ARG A 138 5.19 -2.20 25.31
N PRO A 139 3.85 -2.20 25.40
CA PRO A 139 3.12 -3.43 25.70
C PRO A 139 3.28 -4.52 24.64
N SER A 140 3.47 -4.14 23.37
CA SER A 140 3.68 -5.10 22.28
C SER A 140 5.03 -5.81 22.36
N VAL A 141 6.04 -5.15 22.92
CA VAL A 141 7.36 -5.76 23.19
C VAL A 141 7.23 -6.84 24.27
N ASP A 142 6.31 -6.66 25.21
CA ASP A 142 6.01 -7.61 26.28
C ASP A 142 5.01 -8.71 25.85
N GLY A 143 4.67 -8.77 24.55
CA GLY A 143 3.82 -9.81 23.95
C GLY A 143 2.31 -9.50 23.93
N ALA A 144 1.89 -8.30 24.32
CA ALA A 144 0.48 -7.91 24.21
C ALA A 144 0.09 -7.67 22.74
N LEU A 145 -1.10 -8.13 22.37
CA LEU A 145 -1.72 -7.79 21.08
C LEU A 145 -2.41 -6.44 21.21
N LEU A 146 -1.97 -5.46 20.44
CA LEU A 146 -2.54 -4.12 20.43
C LEU A 146 -3.66 -4.02 19.39
N GLU A 147 -4.78 -3.41 19.78
CA GLU A 147 -5.83 -3.06 18.81
C GLU A 147 -5.35 -1.98 17.84
N GLN A 148 -4.61 -1.00 18.37
CA GLN A 148 -3.96 0.08 17.63
C GLN A 148 -2.55 0.30 18.17
N SER A 149 -1.60 0.52 17.27
CA SER A 149 -0.20 0.78 17.56
C SER A 149 0.26 1.97 16.72
N PRO A 150 1.19 2.81 17.23
CA PRO A 150 1.87 3.77 16.37
C PRO A 150 2.54 3.10 15.17
N TYR A 151 3.06 1.89 15.37
CA TYR A 151 3.62 1.07 14.30
C TYR A 151 2.53 0.15 13.75
N GLY A 152 1.89 0.56 12.65
CA GLY A 152 0.70 -0.12 12.14
C GLY A 152 0.91 -1.61 11.87
N MET A 153 2.12 -2.08 11.55
CA MET A 153 2.34 -3.51 11.29
C MET A 153 2.09 -4.40 12.52
N SER A 154 2.16 -3.84 13.73
CA SER A 154 2.02 -4.58 14.98
C SER A 154 0.63 -4.52 15.62
N ASP A 155 -0.37 -3.91 14.97
CA ASP A 155 -1.73 -3.83 15.50
C ASP A 155 -2.78 -4.57 14.69
N ARG A 156 -3.87 -4.91 15.38
CA ARG A 156 -4.97 -5.68 14.82
C ARG A 156 -5.72 -4.90 13.74
N ALA A 157 -5.98 -3.61 13.95
CA ALA A 157 -6.72 -2.80 13.00
C ALA A 157 -6.06 -2.79 11.61
N THR A 158 -4.75 -2.58 11.56
CA THR A 158 -3.94 -2.59 10.34
C THR A 158 -3.80 -3.99 9.78
N GLN A 159 -3.64 -5.01 10.62
CA GLN A 159 -3.65 -6.39 10.15
C GLN A 159 -4.94 -6.72 9.39
N ASP A 160 -6.09 -6.34 9.94
CA ASP A 160 -7.39 -6.62 9.33
C ASP A 160 -7.59 -5.86 8.02
N TRP A 161 -7.37 -4.53 7.99
CA TRP A 161 -7.65 -3.75 6.78
C TRP A 161 -6.56 -3.86 5.72
N CYS A 162 -5.29 -3.99 6.13
CA CYS A 162 -4.14 -3.96 5.22
C CYS A 162 -3.76 -5.37 4.75
N TYR A 163 -3.62 -6.34 5.66
CA TYR A 163 -3.16 -7.69 5.32
C TYR A 163 -4.31 -8.70 5.16
N GLY A 164 -5.47 -8.46 5.79
CA GLY A 164 -6.68 -9.27 5.67
C GLY A 164 -7.59 -8.94 4.49
N HIS A 165 -7.10 -8.17 3.52
CA HIS A 165 -7.90 -7.69 2.39
C HIS A 165 -8.26 -8.81 1.41
N ASP A 166 -9.55 -8.97 1.13
CA ASP A 166 -10.10 -9.94 0.18
C ASP A 166 -10.40 -9.25 -1.15
N VAL A 167 -9.45 -9.35 -2.07
CA VAL A 167 -9.49 -8.69 -3.37
C VAL A 167 -10.61 -9.25 -4.25
N GLU A 168 -10.84 -10.55 -4.24
CA GLU A 168 -11.83 -11.18 -5.12
C GLU A 168 -13.24 -10.81 -4.72
N ARG A 169 -13.52 -10.78 -3.41
CA ARG A 169 -14.81 -10.35 -2.87
C ARG A 169 -15.14 -8.90 -3.28
N ASP A 170 -14.17 -8.00 -3.23
CA ASP A 170 -14.36 -6.61 -3.65
C ASP A 170 -14.76 -6.51 -5.13
N VAL A 171 -14.14 -7.32 -6.01
CA VAL A 171 -14.50 -7.38 -7.43
C VAL A 171 -15.89 -7.97 -7.63
N GLU A 172 -16.22 -9.07 -6.94
CA GLU A 172 -17.54 -9.72 -7.00
C GLU A 172 -18.67 -8.75 -6.65
N GLU A 173 -18.52 -8.05 -5.52
CA GLU A 173 -19.50 -7.08 -5.05
C GLU A 173 -19.63 -5.88 -6.01
N ALA A 174 -18.50 -5.35 -6.48
CA ALA A 174 -18.49 -4.23 -7.41
C ALA A 174 -19.12 -4.61 -8.76
N TRP A 175 -18.83 -5.80 -9.28
CA TRP A 175 -19.37 -6.29 -10.53
C TRP A 175 -20.87 -6.54 -10.45
N ALA A 176 -21.35 -7.14 -9.35
CA ALA A 176 -22.77 -7.34 -9.11
C ALA A 176 -23.54 -6.01 -9.07
N LYS A 177 -22.97 -4.97 -8.44
CA LYS A 177 -23.55 -3.61 -8.41
C LYS A 177 -23.62 -3.00 -9.81
N LEU A 178 -22.56 -3.14 -10.61
CA LEU A 178 -22.52 -2.66 -11.99
C LEU A 178 -23.62 -3.30 -12.86
N GLY A 179 -23.79 -4.63 -12.77
CA GLY A 179 -24.83 -5.36 -13.50
C GLY A 179 -26.26 -5.03 -13.06
N ARG A 180 -26.47 -4.55 -11.81
CA ARG A 180 -27.77 -4.03 -11.35
C ARG A 180 -28.04 -2.64 -11.94
N SER A 181 -27.05 -1.74 -11.89
CA SER A 181 -27.18 -0.39 -12.45
C SER A 181 -27.45 -0.42 -13.96
N GLN A 182 -26.75 -1.27 -14.72
CA GLN A 182 -27.01 -1.45 -16.15
C GLN A 182 -28.42 -1.98 -16.44
N ARG A 183 -28.95 -2.88 -15.61
CA ARG A 183 -30.32 -3.38 -15.74
C ARG A 183 -31.37 -2.32 -15.42
N ILE A 184 -31.16 -1.51 -14.38
CA ILE A 184 -32.05 -0.39 -14.04
C ILE A 184 -32.09 0.60 -15.21
N HIS A 185 -30.92 1.01 -15.73
CA HIS A 185 -30.83 1.88 -16.89
C HIS A 185 -31.51 1.30 -18.15
N ALA A 186 -31.34 -0.01 -18.42
CA ALA A 186 -31.98 -0.67 -19.54
C ALA A 186 -33.51 -0.82 -19.38
N SER A 187 -34.01 -0.85 -18.13
CA SER A 187 -35.44 -0.95 -17.81
C SER A 187 -36.19 0.39 -17.78
N GLY A 188 -35.49 1.52 -17.89
CA GLY A 188 -36.10 2.86 -17.88
C GLY A 188 -36.67 3.29 -16.52
N LEU A 189 -36.41 2.55 -15.44
CA LEU A 189 -36.85 2.90 -14.10
C LEU A 189 -35.88 3.93 -13.49
N PRO A 190 -36.38 5.08 -12.95
CA PRO A 190 -35.51 6.10 -12.39
C PRO A 190 -34.76 5.58 -11.15
N GLU A 191 -33.49 5.96 -10.99
CA GLU A 191 -32.73 5.72 -9.76
C GLU A 191 -33.50 6.31 -8.58
N ALA A 192 -33.90 5.45 -7.64
CA ALA A 192 -34.48 5.90 -6.38
C ALA A 192 -33.42 6.72 -5.64
N LYS A 193 -33.64 8.04 -5.55
CA LYS A 193 -32.88 8.91 -4.66
C LYS A 193 -33.03 8.37 -3.24
N LEU A 194 -31.98 7.74 -2.71
CA LEU A 194 -31.89 7.52 -1.27
C LEU A 194 -31.73 8.89 -0.61
N CYS A 195 -32.71 9.23 0.23
CA CYS A 195 -32.70 10.36 1.15
C CYS A 195 -31.67 10.14 2.26
#